data_AF-A0A8T2BE73-F1
#
_entry.id   AF-A0A8T2BE73-F1
#
_cell.length_a   1.000
_cell.length_b   1.000
_cell.length_c   1.000
_cell.angle_alpha   90.00
_cell.angle_beta   90.00
_cell.angle_gamma   90.00
#
_symmetry.space_group_name_H-M   'P 1'
#
loop_
_entity.id
_entity.type
_entity.pdbx_description
1 polymer ?
#
loop_
_entity_poly.entity_id
_entity_poly.type
_entity_poly.pdbx_seq_one_letter_code
_entity_poly.pdbx_strand_id
1 'polypeptide(L)'
;MFDGHGPWGHVIAKRVNKSFPSSLLCQWQQTLASLSSSPECSSPFDLWKQACLKTFSVIDLDLKISPSIDSYCSGCTALTAVLQGDHLVIANAGDSRAVIATTSDDGNSLVPVQLSVDFKPNIPEEAERIKQSDGRLFCLDDEPGVYRVGMPNGGSLGLAVSRAFGDYCLKDFGLVSEPEVTYRKITEKDQFLILATDGMWDVMTNNEAVEIVRGVKERRKSAKRLVERAVTLWRRKRRSIAMDDISVLCLFFRPS
;
A
#
# COMPACT_ATOMS: atom_id res chain seq x y z
N MET A 1 1.66 -0.78 6.45
CA MET A 1 1.37 0.66 6.34
C MET A 1 -0.10 0.78 6.03
N PHE A 2 -0.82 1.57 6.81
CA PHE A 2 -2.25 1.77 6.63
C PHE A 2 -2.49 3.27 6.67
N ASP A 3 -2.84 3.86 5.54
CA ASP A 3 -3.07 5.30 5.42
C ASP A 3 -4.57 5.57 5.45
N GLY A 4 -5.04 6.31 6.44
CA GLY A 4 -6.46 6.48 6.71
C GLY A 4 -7.00 7.80 6.21
N HIS A 5 -8.13 7.77 5.50
CA HIS A 5 -8.76 8.98 4.94
C HIS A 5 -10.25 9.04 5.25
N GLY A 6 -10.80 10.25 5.13
CA GLY A 6 -12.17 10.56 5.55
C GLY A 6 -12.30 10.74 7.07
N PRO A 7 -13.48 11.15 7.56
CA PRO A 7 -13.70 11.49 8.97
C PRO A 7 -13.30 10.39 9.98
N TRP A 8 -13.47 9.12 9.60
CA TRP A 8 -13.13 7.96 10.43
C TRP A 8 -11.88 7.20 9.97
N GLY A 9 -11.15 7.73 8.99
CA GLY A 9 -9.99 7.06 8.38
C GLY A 9 -8.95 6.60 9.40
N HIS A 10 -8.60 7.47 10.35
CA HIS A 10 -7.68 7.14 11.44
C HIS A 10 -8.17 5.99 12.35
N VAL A 11 -9.49 5.87 12.57
CA VAL A 11 -10.09 4.76 13.34
C VAL A 11 -10.06 3.47 12.54
N ILE A 12 -10.40 3.55 11.24
CA ILE A 12 -10.37 2.41 10.30
C ILE A 12 -8.94 1.89 10.19
N ALA A 13 -7.96 2.74 9.86
CA ALA A 13 -6.56 2.35 9.74
C ALA A 13 -6.03 1.70 11.03
N LYS A 14 -6.39 2.24 12.19
CA LYS A 14 -6.03 1.65 13.50
C LYS A 14 -6.70 0.29 13.75
N ARG A 15 -7.96 0.11 13.34
CA ARG A 15 -8.66 -1.18 13.48
C ARG A 15 -8.06 -2.23 12.56
N VAL A 16 -7.87 -1.89 11.29
CA VAL A 16 -7.24 -2.76 10.29
C VAL A 16 -5.85 -3.17 10.80
N ASN A 17 -5.01 -2.23 11.21
CA ASN A 17 -3.68 -2.53 11.75
C ASN A 17 -3.73 -3.56 12.90
N LYS A 18 -4.68 -3.44 13.82
CA LYS A 18 -4.81 -4.36 14.97
C LYS A 18 -5.30 -5.75 14.57
N SER A 19 -6.23 -5.87 13.62
CA SER A 19 -6.81 -7.15 13.22
C SER A 19 -6.03 -7.86 12.12
N PHE A 20 -5.23 -7.14 11.33
CA PHE A 20 -4.57 -7.68 10.16
C PHE A 20 -3.65 -8.86 10.46
N PRO A 21 -2.71 -8.80 11.44
CA PRO A 21 -1.78 -9.90 11.67
C PRO A 21 -2.48 -11.21 12.09
N SER A 22 -3.49 -11.13 12.96
CA SER A 22 -4.23 -12.31 13.42
C SER A 22 -5.15 -12.87 12.34
N SER A 23 -5.83 -12.00 11.57
CA SER A 23 -6.62 -12.42 10.42
C SER A 23 -5.76 -13.10 9.37
N LEU A 24 -4.59 -12.52 9.04
CA LEU A 24 -3.63 -13.10 8.10
C LEU A 24 -3.16 -14.49 8.52
N LEU A 25 -2.75 -14.64 9.78
CA LEU A 25 -2.30 -15.94 10.28
C LEU A 25 -3.43 -16.98 10.24
N CYS A 26 -4.65 -16.60 10.60
CA CYS A 26 -5.83 -17.47 10.53
C CYS A 26 -6.11 -17.91 9.08
N GLN A 27 -6.13 -16.97 8.13
CA GLN A 27 -6.38 -17.27 6.71
C GLN A 27 -5.26 -18.13 6.10
N TRP A 28 -4.01 -17.92 6.52
CA TRP A 28 -2.89 -18.75 6.12
C TRP A 28 -3.05 -20.19 6.62
N GLN A 29 -3.38 -20.38 7.90
CA GLN A 29 -3.61 -21.71 8.49
C GLN A 29 -4.77 -22.45 7.80
N GLN A 30 -5.88 -21.75 7.54
CA GLN A 30 -7.03 -22.32 6.83
C GLN A 30 -6.68 -22.72 5.40
N THR A 31 -5.92 -21.88 4.69
CA THR A 31 -5.48 -22.17 3.32
C THR A 31 -4.53 -23.37 3.29
N LEU A 32 -3.60 -23.47 4.24
CA LEU A 32 -2.71 -24.62 4.39
C LEU A 32 -3.49 -25.92 4.62
N ALA A 33 -4.51 -25.88 5.48
CA ALA A 33 -5.37 -27.03 5.76
C ALA A 33 -6.14 -27.48 4.51
N SER A 34 -6.66 -26.54 3.70
CA SER A 34 -7.39 -26.85 2.46
C SER A 34 -6.52 -27.45 1.36
N LEU A 35 -5.23 -27.09 1.31
CA LEU A 35 -4.29 -27.62 0.33
C LEU A 35 -3.82 -29.03 0.70
N SER A 36 -3.79 -29.35 1.99
CA SER A 36 -3.46 -30.69 2.47
C SER A 36 -4.48 -31.76 1.99
N SER A 37 -5.69 -31.35 1.59
CA SER A 37 -6.73 -32.23 1.04
C SER A 37 -6.76 -32.33 -0.50
N SER A 38 -5.94 -31.55 -1.22
CA SER A 38 -5.83 -31.61 -2.69
C SER A 38 -4.37 -31.39 -3.12
N PRO A 39 -3.63 -32.45 -3.52
CA PRO A 39 -2.17 -32.41 -3.64
C PRO A 39 -1.65 -31.73 -4.93
N GLU A 40 -2.36 -30.71 -5.44
CA GLU A 40 -1.77 -29.86 -6.48
C GLU A 40 -0.76 -28.90 -5.86
N CYS A 41 0.43 -28.88 -6.45
CA CYS A 41 1.65 -28.26 -5.95
C CYS A 41 1.53 -26.73 -5.84
N SER A 42 0.97 -26.22 -4.75
CA SER A 42 0.97 -24.78 -4.46
C SER A 42 2.33 -24.36 -3.91
N SER A 43 2.99 -23.40 -4.56
CA SER A 43 4.23 -22.84 -4.04
C SER A 43 3.99 -22.12 -2.70
N PRO A 44 5.03 -21.91 -1.85
CA PRO A 44 4.91 -21.07 -0.65
C PRO A 44 4.32 -19.68 -0.95
N PHE A 45 4.55 -19.15 -2.15
CA PHE A 45 3.95 -17.90 -2.61
C PHE A 45 2.44 -18.03 -2.79
N ASP A 46 1.94 -19.08 -3.43
CA ASP A 46 0.51 -19.27 -3.67
C ASP A 46 -0.28 -19.32 -2.35
N LEU A 47 0.29 -19.97 -1.34
CA LEU A 47 -0.29 -20.02 0.00
C LEU A 47 -0.44 -18.62 0.62
N TRP A 48 0.63 -17.82 0.61
CA TRP A 48 0.59 -16.45 1.12
C TRP A 48 -0.29 -15.53 0.29
N LYS A 49 -0.28 -15.67 -1.03
CA LYS A 49 -1.14 -14.91 -1.94
C LYS A 49 -2.61 -15.13 -1.60
N GLN A 50 -3.03 -16.39 -1.48
CA GLN A 50 -4.41 -16.73 -1.12
C GLN A 50 -4.76 -16.26 0.29
N ALA A 51 -3.84 -16.38 1.25
CA ALA A 51 -4.04 -15.85 2.59
C ALA A 51 -4.27 -14.33 2.57
N CYS A 52 -3.43 -13.57 1.87
CA CYS A 52 -3.58 -12.13 1.73
C CYS A 52 -4.92 -11.74 1.09
N LEU A 53 -5.30 -12.37 -0.02
CA LEU A 53 -6.57 -12.08 -0.71
C LEU A 53 -7.77 -12.30 0.23
N LYS A 54 -7.81 -13.43 0.93
CA LYS A 54 -8.87 -13.74 1.90
C LYS A 54 -8.86 -12.77 3.08
N THR A 55 -7.69 -12.41 3.60
CA THR A 55 -7.56 -11.47 4.72
C THR A 55 -8.11 -10.10 4.37
N PHE A 56 -7.79 -9.57 3.20
CA PHE A 56 -8.36 -8.30 2.74
C PHE A 56 -9.89 -8.41 2.62
N SER A 57 -10.40 -9.46 1.98
CA SER A 57 -11.85 -9.68 1.86
C SER A 57 -12.57 -9.74 3.22
N VAL A 58 -12.04 -10.51 4.17
CA VAL A 58 -12.62 -10.65 5.52
C VAL A 58 -12.58 -9.32 6.28
N ILE A 59 -11.47 -8.59 6.23
CA ILE A 59 -11.33 -7.31 6.94
C ILE A 59 -12.27 -6.25 6.35
N ASP A 60 -12.39 -6.17 5.02
CA ASP A 60 -13.34 -5.24 4.40
C ASP A 60 -14.76 -5.61 4.83
N LEU A 61 -15.16 -6.88 4.75
CA LEU A 61 -16.48 -7.32 5.21
C LEU A 61 -16.75 -6.96 6.69
N ASP A 62 -15.76 -7.17 7.57
CA ASP A 62 -15.84 -6.81 8.99
C ASP A 62 -16.04 -5.30 9.19
N LEU A 63 -15.44 -4.45 8.34
CA LEU A 63 -15.68 -3.01 8.35
C LEU A 63 -17.10 -2.67 7.90
N LYS A 64 -17.61 -3.33 6.84
CA LYS A 64 -18.95 -3.11 6.28
C LYS A 64 -20.06 -3.34 7.30
N ILE A 65 -19.93 -4.38 8.12
CA ILE A 65 -20.95 -4.79 9.09
C ILE A 65 -20.76 -4.16 10.48
N SER A 66 -19.69 -3.37 10.68
CA SER A 66 -19.36 -2.82 12.00
C SER A 66 -20.20 -1.59 12.33
N PRO A 67 -21.14 -1.63 13.30
CA PRO A 67 -22.02 -0.50 13.59
C PRO A 67 -21.32 0.67 14.31
N SER A 68 -20.13 0.43 14.87
CA SER A 68 -19.38 1.43 15.66
C SER A 68 -18.40 2.28 14.84
N ILE A 69 -18.27 2.03 13.54
CA ILE A 69 -17.33 2.72 12.66
C ILE A 69 -18.06 3.07 11.37
N ASP A 70 -18.20 4.37 11.09
CA ASP A 70 -18.68 4.82 9.80
C ASP A 70 -17.57 4.63 8.76
N SER A 71 -17.74 3.62 7.92
CA SER A 71 -16.85 3.29 6.80
C SER A 71 -17.52 3.55 5.45
N TYR A 72 -18.66 4.26 5.44
CA TYR A 72 -19.38 4.57 4.21
C TYR A 72 -18.64 5.63 3.38
N CYS A 73 -18.16 6.69 4.03
CA CYS A 73 -17.36 7.77 3.44
C CYS A 73 -15.98 7.89 4.11
N SER A 74 -15.43 6.79 4.60
CA SER A 74 -14.11 6.73 5.20
C SER A 74 -13.48 5.38 4.90
N GLY A 75 -12.17 5.37 4.78
CA GLY A 75 -11.44 4.19 4.40
C GLY A 75 -9.97 4.25 4.80
N CYS A 76 -9.23 3.24 4.36
CA CYS A 76 -7.78 3.28 4.43
C CYS A 76 -7.13 2.48 3.31
N THR A 77 -5.96 2.94 2.86
CA THR A 77 -5.06 2.14 2.06
C THR A 77 -4.38 1.07 2.92
N ALA A 78 -3.80 0.06 2.28
CA ALA A 78 -3.08 -1.01 2.97
C ALA A 78 -1.93 -1.54 2.13
N LEU A 79 -0.71 -1.35 2.62
CA LEU A 79 0.51 -1.98 2.13
C LEU A 79 1.08 -2.88 3.22
N THR A 80 1.19 -4.18 2.93
CA THR A 80 1.71 -5.18 3.88
C THR A 80 2.87 -5.96 3.27
N ALA A 81 3.76 -6.43 4.14
CA ALA A 81 4.93 -7.23 3.76
C ALA A 81 5.03 -8.43 4.71
N VAL A 82 5.09 -9.63 4.15
CA VAL A 82 5.34 -10.87 4.87
C VAL A 82 6.72 -11.38 4.45
N LEU A 83 7.61 -11.55 5.42
CA LEU A 83 8.92 -12.16 5.22
C LEU A 83 8.96 -13.51 5.93
N GLN A 84 9.04 -14.60 5.16
CA GLN A 84 9.21 -15.97 5.68
C GLN A 84 10.49 -16.56 5.09
N GLY A 85 11.54 -16.68 5.91
CA GLY A 85 12.86 -17.03 5.42
C GLY A 85 13.38 -15.96 4.44
N ASP A 86 13.68 -16.36 3.21
CA ASP A 86 14.05 -15.47 2.10
C ASP A 86 12.87 -15.14 1.16
N HIS A 87 11.65 -15.53 1.51
CA HIS A 87 10.46 -15.25 0.71
C HIS A 87 9.78 -13.96 1.20
N LEU A 88 9.80 -12.92 0.37
CA LEU A 88 9.10 -11.67 0.60
C LEU A 88 7.81 -11.62 -0.24
N VAL A 89 6.67 -11.45 0.42
CA VAL A 89 5.37 -11.26 -0.20
C VAL A 89 4.87 -9.86 0.14
N ILE A 90 4.49 -9.09 -0.87
CA ILE A 90 3.92 -7.74 -0.72
C ILE A 90 2.47 -7.79 -1.16
N ALA A 91 1.55 -7.28 -0.35
CA ALA A 91 0.15 -7.09 -0.73
C ALA A 91 -0.22 -5.61 -0.59
N ASN A 92 -0.69 -4.99 -1.68
CA ASN A 92 -1.02 -3.58 -1.74
C ASN A 92 -2.45 -3.31 -2.25
N ALA A 93 -3.19 -2.48 -1.54
CA ALA A 93 -4.42 -1.82 -2.00
C ALA A 93 -4.34 -0.33 -1.65
N GLY A 94 -4.13 0.51 -2.66
CA GLY A 94 -3.93 1.95 -2.53
C GLY A 94 -2.60 2.40 -3.13
N ASP A 95 -2.10 3.54 -2.70
CA ASP A 95 -0.94 4.24 -3.26
C ASP A 95 0.25 4.37 -2.30
N SER A 96 0.18 3.69 -1.15
CA SER A 96 1.41 3.33 -0.42
C SER A 96 2.31 2.45 -1.29
N ARG A 97 3.62 2.60 -1.14
CA ARG A 97 4.59 1.91 -2.01
C ARG A 97 5.70 1.19 -1.25
N ALA A 98 6.05 0.00 -1.75
CA ALA A 98 7.18 -0.81 -1.34
C ALA A 98 8.33 -0.73 -2.36
N VAL A 99 9.54 -0.42 -1.90
CA VAL A 99 10.75 -0.33 -2.73
C VAL A 99 11.88 -1.09 -2.05
N ILE A 100 12.48 -2.06 -2.75
CA ILE A 100 13.68 -2.74 -2.29
C ILE A 100 14.93 -2.12 -2.92
N ALA A 101 15.99 -1.96 -2.13
CA ALA A 101 17.29 -1.57 -2.61
C ALA A 101 18.16 -2.81 -2.85
N THR A 102 18.61 -3.00 -4.08
CA THR A 102 19.45 -4.12 -4.48
C THR A 102 20.79 -3.61 -5.00
N THR A 103 21.88 -4.30 -4.70
CA THR A 103 23.20 -3.95 -5.22
C THR A 103 23.24 -4.16 -6.73
N SER A 104 23.77 -3.18 -7.47
CA SER A 104 24.00 -3.29 -8.92
C SER A 104 24.97 -4.43 -9.25
N ASP A 105 24.93 -4.93 -10.49
CA ASP A 105 25.77 -6.05 -10.91
C ASP A 105 27.28 -5.76 -10.81
N ASP A 106 27.67 -4.50 -10.95
CA ASP A 106 29.05 -4.03 -10.79
C ASP A 106 29.46 -3.79 -9.32
N GLY A 107 28.54 -3.93 -8.36
CA GLY A 107 28.77 -3.75 -6.93
C GLY A 107 28.88 -2.28 -6.47
N ASN A 108 28.79 -1.31 -7.38
CA ASN A 108 29.16 0.08 -7.07
C ASN A 108 28.00 0.94 -6.55
N SER A 109 26.76 0.51 -6.74
CA SER A 109 25.58 1.32 -6.42
C SER A 109 24.42 0.47 -5.90
N LEU A 110 23.41 1.15 -5.34
CA LEU A 110 22.13 0.53 -5.02
C LEU A 110 21.09 0.97 -6.06
N VAL A 111 20.40 -0.02 -6.62
CA VAL A 111 19.32 0.17 -7.57
C VAL A 111 17.99 -0.04 -6.84
N PRO A 112 17.05 0.91 -6.88
CA PRO A 112 15.71 0.68 -6.36
C PRO A 112 14.92 -0.21 -7.32
N VAL A 113 14.21 -1.19 -6.75
CA VAL A 113 13.21 -1.98 -7.45
C VAL A 113 11.89 -1.81 -6.71
N GLN A 114 10.90 -1.24 -7.39
CA GLN A 114 9.56 -1.08 -6.85
C GLN A 114 8.82 -2.42 -6.87
N LEU A 115 8.23 -2.80 -5.73
CA LEU A 115 7.59 -4.11 -5.52
C LEU A 115 6.06 -4.03 -5.48
N SER A 116 5.47 -2.84 -5.56
CA SER A 116 4.01 -2.63 -5.54
C SER A 116 3.60 -1.59 -6.58
N VAL A 117 2.39 -1.71 -7.13
CA VAL A 117 1.77 -0.67 -7.95
C VAL A 117 1.07 0.35 -7.06
N ASP A 118 1.22 1.63 -7.36
CA ASP A 118 0.49 2.70 -6.70
C ASP A 118 -0.87 2.84 -7.38
N PHE A 119 -1.93 2.32 -6.77
CA PHE A 119 -3.26 2.21 -7.38
C PHE A 119 -3.98 3.57 -7.48
N LYS A 120 -3.56 4.36 -8.47
CA LYS A 120 -4.20 5.62 -8.86
C LYS A 120 -5.35 5.36 -9.87
N PRO A 121 -6.46 6.12 -9.80
CA PRO A 121 -7.63 5.91 -10.67
C PRO A 121 -7.40 5.95 -12.18
N ASN A 122 -6.31 6.56 -12.66
CA ASN A 122 -5.98 6.67 -14.08
C ASN A 122 -5.12 5.54 -14.63
N ILE A 123 -4.73 4.55 -13.82
CA ILE A 123 -4.10 3.33 -14.33
C ILE A 123 -5.07 2.65 -15.30
N PRO A 124 -4.65 2.21 -16.51
CA PRO A 124 -5.57 1.74 -17.55
C PRO A 124 -6.59 0.69 -17.07
N GLU A 125 -6.14 -0.33 -16.33
CA GLU A 125 -7.02 -1.39 -15.81
C GLU A 125 -7.98 -0.88 -14.73
N GLU A 126 -7.53 0.07 -13.91
CA GLU A 126 -8.34 0.68 -12.84
C GLU A 126 -9.39 1.63 -13.42
N ALA A 127 -8.99 2.46 -14.40
CA ALA A 127 -9.85 3.39 -15.11
C ALA A 127 -10.94 2.66 -15.89
N GLU A 128 -10.60 1.54 -16.55
CA GLU A 128 -11.56 0.70 -17.25
C GLU A 128 -12.57 0.08 -16.28
N ARG A 129 -12.10 -0.46 -15.15
CA ARG A 129 -13.01 -0.98 -14.11
C ARG A 129 -13.95 0.11 -13.59
N ILE A 130 -13.43 1.29 -13.25
CA ILE A 130 -14.24 2.43 -12.77
C ILE A 130 -15.32 2.79 -13.79
N LYS A 131 -14.95 2.88 -15.08
CA LYS A 131 -15.89 3.18 -16.16
C LYS A 131 -16.95 2.10 -16.35
N GLN A 132 -16.58 0.82 -16.25
CA GLN A 132 -17.51 -0.31 -16.35
C GLN A 132 -18.49 -0.38 -15.17
N SER A 133 -18.13 0.21 -14.03
CA SER A 133 -18.98 0.33 -12.84
C SER A 133 -19.74 1.66 -12.77
N ASP A 134 -19.91 2.37 -13.89
CA ASP A 134 -20.57 3.69 -13.94
C ASP A 134 -19.95 4.75 -13.00
N GLY A 135 -18.71 4.54 -12.59
CA GLY A 135 -17.93 5.48 -11.78
C GLY A 135 -17.39 6.62 -12.62
N ARG A 136 -17.24 7.79 -11.98
CA ARG A 136 -16.68 9.00 -12.60
C ARG A 136 -15.18 9.07 -12.33
N LEU A 137 -14.39 9.17 -13.39
CA LEU A 137 -12.97 9.52 -13.33
C LEU A 137 -12.78 11.01 -13.62
N PHE A 138 -12.18 11.78 -12.71
CA PHE A 138 -11.99 13.22 -12.87
C PHE A 138 -10.79 13.76 -12.07
N CYS A 139 -10.37 15.00 -12.36
CA CYS A 139 -9.43 15.76 -11.54
C CYS A 139 -10.17 16.98 -10.96
N LEU A 140 -9.73 17.50 -9.81
CA LEU A 140 -10.21 18.78 -9.30
C LEU A 140 -9.51 19.93 -10.06
N ASP A 141 -10.18 21.07 -10.18
CA ASP A 141 -9.65 22.24 -10.89
C ASP A 141 -8.39 22.81 -10.20
N ASP A 142 -8.33 22.73 -8.88
CA ASP A 142 -7.20 23.17 -8.05
C ASP A 142 -6.09 22.12 -7.89
N GLU A 143 -6.35 20.87 -8.29
CA GLU A 143 -5.38 19.76 -8.28
C GLU A 143 -5.31 19.06 -9.66
N PRO A 144 -4.89 19.76 -10.73
CA PRO A 144 -4.83 19.18 -12.06
C PRO A 144 -3.83 18.01 -12.08
N GLY A 145 -4.28 16.86 -12.58
CA GLY A 145 -3.48 15.63 -12.69
C GLY A 145 -3.62 14.67 -11.50
N VAL A 146 -4.32 15.05 -10.43
CA VAL A 146 -4.72 14.13 -9.36
C VAL A 146 -6.05 13.50 -9.74
N TYR A 147 -5.97 12.33 -10.37
CA TYR A 147 -7.16 11.59 -10.78
C TYR A 147 -7.89 10.98 -9.60
N ARG A 148 -9.21 11.08 -9.64
CA ARG A 148 -10.13 10.67 -8.58
C ARG A 148 -11.25 9.83 -9.13
N VAL A 149 -11.65 8.80 -8.37
CA VAL A 149 -12.89 8.06 -8.57
C VAL A 149 -14.01 8.70 -7.74
N GLY A 150 -15.20 8.86 -8.33
CA GLY A 150 -16.36 9.40 -7.63
C GLY A 150 -17.69 8.89 -8.19
N MET A 151 -18.77 9.23 -7.50
CA MET A 151 -20.13 8.90 -7.94
C MET A 151 -20.50 9.68 -9.22
N PRO A 152 -21.32 9.10 -10.11
CA PRO A 152 -21.71 9.73 -11.37
C PRO A 152 -22.46 11.06 -11.18
N ASN A 153 -23.33 11.14 -10.17
CA ASN A 153 -24.22 12.29 -9.95
C ASN A 153 -23.55 13.48 -9.24
N GLY A 154 -22.25 13.39 -8.91
CA GLY A 154 -21.56 14.38 -8.08
C GLY A 154 -22.02 14.36 -6.61
N GLY A 155 -21.24 14.99 -5.73
CA GLY A 155 -21.60 15.14 -4.31
C GLY A 155 -20.49 14.79 -3.31
N SER A 156 -19.45 14.06 -3.72
CA SER A 156 -18.24 13.84 -2.93
C SER A 156 -17.01 14.38 -3.67
N LEU A 157 -15.93 14.68 -2.92
CA LEU A 157 -14.64 15.11 -3.48
C LEU A 157 -13.95 14.01 -4.32
N GLY A 158 -14.50 12.79 -4.33
CA GLY A 158 -13.87 11.62 -4.92
C GLY A 158 -12.61 11.18 -4.16
N LEU A 159 -12.12 9.99 -4.50
CA LEU A 159 -10.96 9.37 -3.88
C LEU A 159 -9.80 9.30 -4.86
N ALA A 160 -8.60 9.72 -4.43
CA ALA A 160 -7.39 9.75 -5.27
C ALA A 160 -6.69 8.38 -5.39
N VAL A 161 -7.33 7.31 -4.91
CA VAL A 161 -6.92 5.90 -5.06
C VAL A 161 -8.07 5.08 -5.64
N SER A 162 -7.74 4.02 -6.39
CA SER A 162 -8.71 3.08 -6.97
C SER A 162 -8.90 1.81 -6.16
N ARG A 163 -8.10 1.63 -5.09
CA ARG A 163 -8.23 0.52 -4.15
C ARG A 163 -8.06 0.98 -2.70
N ALA A 164 -8.99 0.58 -1.84
CA ALA A 164 -8.97 0.90 -0.41
C ALA A 164 -9.94 -0.01 0.37
N PHE A 165 -9.69 -0.16 1.67
CA PHE A 165 -10.70 -0.65 2.61
C PHE A 165 -11.73 0.44 2.90
N GLY A 166 -12.99 0.06 3.16
CA GLY A 166 -14.06 1.03 3.42
C GLY A 166 -14.47 1.81 2.17
N ASP A 167 -14.89 3.05 2.36
CA ASP A 167 -15.51 3.91 1.34
C ASP A 167 -16.62 3.19 0.56
N TYR A 168 -17.56 2.59 1.30
CA TYR A 168 -18.67 1.84 0.70
C TYR A 168 -19.51 2.65 -0.28
N CYS A 169 -19.53 3.98 -0.16
CA CYS A 169 -20.16 4.86 -1.14
C CYS A 169 -19.55 4.79 -2.55
N LEU A 170 -18.34 4.23 -2.71
CA LEU A 170 -17.63 4.13 -3.98
C LEU A 170 -17.42 2.69 -4.48
N LYS A 171 -17.77 1.66 -3.67
CA LYS A 171 -17.54 0.26 -4.05
C LYS A 171 -18.33 -0.16 -5.29
N ASP A 172 -19.57 0.32 -5.41
CA ASP A 172 -20.41 0.08 -6.59
C ASP A 172 -19.98 0.89 -7.82
N PHE A 173 -19.00 1.79 -7.65
CA PHE A 173 -18.48 2.69 -8.70
C PHE A 173 -17.01 2.40 -9.04
N GLY A 174 -16.55 1.18 -8.77
CA GLY A 174 -15.25 0.67 -9.21
C GLY A 174 -14.12 0.72 -8.19
N LEU A 175 -14.36 1.21 -6.97
CA LEU A 175 -13.42 1.08 -5.86
C LEU A 175 -13.42 -0.36 -5.34
N VAL A 176 -12.24 -0.98 -5.21
CA VAL A 176 -12.12 -2.36 -4.67
C VAL A 176 -11.18 -2.43 -3.48
N SER A 177 -11.38 -3.40 -2.59
CA SER A 177 -10.44 -3.70 -1.50
C SER A 177 -9.44 -4.81 -1.86
N GLU A 178 -9.59 -5.45 -3.01
CA GLU A 178 -8.72 -6.55 -3.42
C GLU A 178 -7.27 -6.07 -3.67
N PRO A 179 -6.27 -6.63 -2.98
CA PRO A 179 -4.89 -6.22 -3.15
C PRO A 179 -4.29 -6.86 -4.40
N GLU A 180 -3.30 -6.18 -4.98
CA GLU A 180 -2.30 -6.88 -5.79
C GLU A 180 -1.27 -7.51 -4.86
N VAL A 181 -0.93 -8.78 -5.13
CA VAL A 181 0.07 -9.52 -4.36
C VAL A 181 1.26 -9.87 -5.24
N THR A 182 2.43 -9.39 -4.87
CA THR A 182 3.70 -9.63 -5.56
C THR A 182 4.64 -10.45 -4.68
N TYR A 183 5.65 -11.05 -5.32
CA TYR A 183 6.64 -11.90 -4.67
C TYR A 183 8.05 -11.55 -5.09
N ARG A 184 8.95 -11.61 -4.12
CA ARG A 184 10.40 -11.53 -4.34
C ARG A 184 11.11 -12.56 -3.46
N LYS A 185 11.98 -13.35 -4.07
CA LYS A 185 13.00 -14.09 -3.32
C LYS A 185 14.15 -13.15 -2.97
N ILE A 186 14.39 -12.94 -1.68
CA ILE A 186 15.47 -12.12 -1.15
C ILE A 186 16.80 -12.80 -1.45
N THR A 187 17.74 -12.01 -1.95
CA THR A 187 19.08 -12.47 -2.29
C THR A 187 20.14 -11.71 -1.51
N GLU A 188 21.38 -12.15 -1.65
CA GLU A 188 22.52 -11.44 -1.08
C GLU A 188 22.75 -10.04 -1.64
N LYS A 189 22.16 -9.71 -2.80
CA LYS A 189 22.22 -8.35 -3.36
C LYS A 189 21.27 -7.41 -2.64
N ASP A 190 20.23 -7.93 -2.00
CA ASP A 190 19.19 -7.11 -1.38
C ASP A 190 19.64 -6.57 -0.03
N GLN A 191 19.64 -5.25 0.11
CA GLN A 191 20.18 -4.57 1.29
C GLN A 191 19.07 -4.22 2.28
N PHE A 192 18.02 -3.57 1.81
CA PHE A 192 16.90 -3.12 2.63
C PHE A 192 15.62 -2.92 1.81
N LEU A 193 14.49 -2.94 2.51
CA LEU A 193 13.16 -2.64 2.01
C LEU A 193 12.66 -1.34 2.66
N ILE A 194 12.11 -0.44 1.85
CA ILE A 194 11.40 0.77 2.27
C ILE A 194 9.91 0.55 2.03
N LEU A 195 9.09 0.68 3.06
CA LEU A 195 7.64 0.80 2.95
C LEU A 195 7.25 2.20 3.40
N ALA A 196 6.50 2.94 2.60
CA ALA A 196 6.03 4.26 3.00
C ALA A 196 4.67 4.60 2.37
N THR A 197 3.97 5.54 3.02
CA THR A 197 2.77 6.17 2.49
C THR A 197 3.08 7.15 1.36
N ASP A 198 2.07 7.53 0.61
CA ASP A 198 2.18 8.51 -0.48
C ASP A 198 2.67 9.88 0.02
N GLY A 199 2.40 10.25 1.28
CA GLY A 199 3.01 11.40 1.94
C GLY A 199 4.55 11.47 1.83
N MET A 200 5.25 10.34 1.63
CA MET A 200 6.65 10.35 1.20
C MET A 200 6.81 10.30 -0.33
N TRP A 201 6.12 9.39 -0.99
CA TRP A 201 6.34 9.07 -2.42
C TRP A 201 5.85 10.16 -3.39
N ASP A 202 4.92 11.01 -2.97
CA ASP A 202 4.43 12.15 -3.73
C ASP A 202 5.48 13.26 -3.93
N VAL A 203 6.51 13.27 -3.09
CA VAL A 203 7.55 14.30 -3.10
C VAL A 203 8.96 13.77 -3.34
N MET A 204 9.17 12.47 -3.13
CA MET A 204 10.47 11.80 -3.19
C MET A 204 10.46 10.63 -4.18
N THR A 205 11.50 10.56 -5.02
CA THR A 205 11.66 9.45 -5.98
C THR A 205 12.25 8.20 -5.31
N ASN A 206 12.07 7.04 -5.93
CA ASN A 206 12.67 5.78 -5.47
C ASN A 206 14.20 5.87 -5.34
N ASN A 207 14.86 6.48 -6.35
CA ASN A 207 16.31 6.70 -6.33
C ASN A 207 16.75 7.60 -5.18
N GLU A 208 16.05 8.72 -4.97
CA GLU A 208 16.38 9.64 -3.87
C GLU A 208 16.22 8.96 -2.50
N ALA A 209 15.15 8.17 -2.30
CA ALA A 209 14.91 7.45 -1.06
C ALA A 209 16.03 6.42 -0.77
N VAL A 210 16.40 5.61 -1.77
CA VAL A 210 17.48 4.62 -1.62
C VAL A 210 18.81 5.29 -1.33
N GLU A 211 19.15 6.38 -2.02
CA GLU A 211 20.40 7.11 -1.78
C GLU A 211 20.47 7.74 -0.38
N ILE A 212 19.34 8.24 0.13
CA ILE A 212 19.27 8.74 1.50
C ILE A 212 19.55 7.62 2.49
N VAL A 213 18.90 6.47 2.36
CA VAL A 213 19.11 5.33 3.27
C VAL A 213 20.54 4.80 3.17
N ARG A 214 21.09 4.72 1.95
CA ARG A 214 22.49 4.32 1.70
C ARG A 214 23.50 5.21 2.42
N GLY A 215 23.25 6.52 2.47
CA GLY A 215 24.12 7.50 3.12
C GLY A 215 23.99 7.61 4.65
N VAL A 216 23.03 6.90 5.27
CA VAL A 216 22.80 6.96 6.71
C VAL A 216 23.78 6.05 7.46
N LYS A 217 24.58 6.63 8.36
CA LYS A 217 25.53 5.88 9.20
C LYS A 217 24.86 4.92 10.18
N GLU A 218 23.79 5.37 10.82
CA GLU A 218 23.04 4.58 11.81
C GLU A 218 21.71 4.12 11.21
N ARG A 219 21.62 2.84 10.81
CA ARG A 219 20.43 2.26 10.13
C ARG A 219 19.09 2.61 10.79
N ARG A 220 19.04 2.68 12.14
CA ARG A 220 17.85 3.07 12.92
C ARG A 220 17.34 4.49 12.64
N LYS A 221 18.17 5.39 12.10
CA LYS A 221 17.82 6.77 11.75
C LYS A 221 17.30 6.91 10.31
N SER A 222 17.29 5.83 9.52
CA SER A 222 16.94 5.88 8.09
C SER A 222 15.52 6.38 7.85
N ALA A 223 14.54 5.78 8.52
CA ALA A 223 13.14 6.18 8.42
C ALA A 223 12.95 7.66 8.83
N LYS A 224 13.56 8.08 9.94
CA LYS A 224 13.52 9.48 10.39
C LYS A 224 14.11 10.42 9.34
N ARG A 225 15.23 10.06 8.72
CA ARG A 225 15.89 10.87 7.69
C ARG A 225 15.03 11.02 6.43
N LEU A 226 14.35 9.96 6.02
CA LEU A 226 13.38 9.98 4.92
C LEU A 226 12.21 10.91 5.24
N VAL A 227 11.63 10.81 6.44
CA VAL A 227 10.53 11.69 6.90
C VAL A 227 10.98 13.16 6.89
N GLU A 228 12.13 13.49 7.50
CA GLU A 228 12.65 14.87 7.52
C GLU A 228 12.85 15.44 6.11
N ARG A 229 13.34 14.60 5.18
CA ARG A 229 13.50 15.00 3.79
C ARG A 229 12.16 15.24 3.13
N ALA A 230 11.19 14.35 3.30
CA ALA A 230 9.86 14.49 2.74
C ALA A 230 9.18 15.79 3.25
N VAL A 231 9.21 16.05 4.56
CA VAL A 231 8.72 17.31 5.16
C VAL A 231 9.37 18.55 4.51
N THR A 232 10.68 18.50 4.26
CA THR A 232 11.41 19.59 3.59
C THR A 232 10.94 19.78 2.15
N LEU A 233 10.69 18.68 1.44
CA LEU A 233 10.24 18.71 0.05
C LEU A 233 8.79 19.21 -0.07
N TRP A 234 7.90 18.82 0.82
CA TRP A 234 6.54 19.37 0.89
C TRP A 234 6.55 20.89 1.05
N ARG A 235 7.31 21.41 2.02
CA ARG A 235 7.46 22.86 2.26
C ARG A 235 8.04 23.63 1.07
N ARG A 236 8.81 22.97 0.20
CA ARG A 236 9.42 23.58 -0.99
C ARG A 236 8.56 23.46 -2.25
N LYS A 237 8.06 22.26 -2.54
CA LYS A 237 7.40 21.90 -3.81
C LYS A 237 5.89 22.13 -3.78
N ARG A 238 5.26 22.04 -2.61
CA ARG A 238 3.79 22.09 -2.46
C ARG A 238 3.39 23.11 -1.38
N ARG A 239 3.81 24.36 -1.56
CA ARG A 239 3.62 25.45 -0.57
C ARG A 239 2.16 25.82 -0.28
N SER A 240 1.26 25.58 -1.22
CA SER A 240 -0.16 25.90 -1.14
C SER A 240 -1.05 24.71 -0.79
N ILE A 241 -0.47 23.52 -0.61
CA ILE A 241 -1.20 22.27 -0.36
C ILE A 241 -0.86 21.82 1.06
N ALA A 242 -1.86 21.34 1.80
CA ALA A 242 -1.63 20.75 3.12
C ALA A 242 -0.62 19.59 2.99
N MET A 243 0.28 19.50 3.97
CA MET A 243 1.20 18.37 4.04
C MET A 243 0.43 17.13 4.46
N ASP A 244 0.66 16.03 3.77
CA ASP A 244 0.08 14.74 4.11
C ASP A 244 0.76 14.09 5.31
N ASP A 245 0.12 13.05 5.86
CA ASP A 245 0.72 12.20 6.88
C ASP A 245 1.86 11.37 6.27
N ILE A 246 3.04 11.40 6.91
CA ILE A 246 4.25 10.75 6.40
C ILE A 246 4.66 9.61 7.31
N SER A 247 4.43 8.38 6.85
CA SER A 247 4.84 7.17 7.56
C SER A 247 5.86 6.37 6.74
N VAL A 248 6.96 5.97 7.38
CA VAL A 248 8.07 5.25 6.73
C VAL A 248 8.58 4.12 7.62
N LEU A 249 8.80 2.96 7.03
CA LEU A 249 9.46 1.81 7.64
C LEU A 249 10.64 1.38 6.76
N CYS A 250 11.81 1.19 7.39
CA CYS A 250 12.99 0.62 6.75
C CYS A 250 13.33 -0.73 7.39
N LEU A 251 13.29 -1.80 6.61
CA LEU A 251 13.68 -3.16 7.02
C LEU A 251 15.02 -3.52 6.39
N PHE A 252 16.05 -3.76 7.19
CA PHE A 252 17.36 -4.22 6.71
C PHE A 252 17.44 -5.74 6.80
N PHE A 253 17.79 -6.42 5.71
CA PHE A 253 17.79 -7.90 5.67
C PHE A 253 18.98 -8.52 6.40
N ARG A 254 20.04 -7.74 6.62
CA ARG A 254 21.25 -8.18 7.31
C ARG A 254 21.47 -7.40 8.59
N PRO A 255 22.07 -8.01 9.62
CA PRO A 255 22.55 -7.30 10.79
C PRO A 255 23.62 -6.25 10.42
N SER A 256 23.84 -5.31 11.34
CA SER A 256 24.78 -4.19 11.15
C SER A 256 26.21 -4.65 11.44
#